data_AF-A0A929MCF4-F1
#
_entry.id   AF-A0A929MCF4-F1
#
_cell.length_a   1.000
_cell.length_b   1.000
_cell.length_c   1.000
_cell.angle_alpha   90.00
_cell.angle_beta   90.00
_cell.angle_gamma   90.00
#
_symmetry.space_group_name_H-M   'P 1'
#
loop_
_entity.id
_entity.type
_entity.pdbx_description
1 polymer ?
#
loop_
_entity_poly.entity_id
_entity_poly.type
_entity_poly.pdbx_seq_one_letter_code
_entity_poly.pdbx_strand_id
1 'polypeptide(L)'
;MRKIVFPFFFSVCLFANLHALECGDLAKKESFKTTPNELAYVNEGLFFCDGSLLNLKEVKELFDASVAVRSESQSCVGEGVYRENLNKFRWILLKASFAPEIYQKELAKPEAAEAQKDAQMEYFRYWANESLFNFLKYKKFSEAYKNAQTPLVKFYEALGVDSASAAYYATSVINEFLSFSVGKNVNKAKILTPEQKMMAQKLSQDELANLLYSKNFTTTELTNLLDIALLNDKSGDMIEEIIRRGADLNLGDETPLFFALKNLENVKILLKNRADVNHKNFFGKSALFYAVQFEDAPLCELLLKSGANANESYIDEQSK
;
A
#
# COMPACT_ATOMS: atom_id res chain seq x y z
N MET A 1 21.88 57.09 40.64
CA MET A 1 21.23 56.28 39.57
C MET A 1 22.26 56.01 38.47
N ARG A 2 22.85 54.81 38.44
CA ARG A 2 23.78 54.38 37.38
C ARG A 2 22.97 53.89 36.19
N LYS A 3 23.12 54.52 35.02
CA LYS A 3 22.57 54.02 33.74
C LYS A 3 23.47 52.90 33.24
N ILE A 4 22.93 51.68 33.19
CA ILE A 4 23.56 50.53 32.57
C ILE A 4 23.30 50.63 31.06
N VAL A 5 24.37 50.68 30.26
CA VAL A 5 24.31 50.62 28.80
C VAL A 5 24.50 49.16 28.41
N PHE A 6 23.45 48.54 27.85
CA PHE A 6 23.53 47.19 27.26
C PHE A 6 24.04 47.32 25.82
N PRO A 7 25.13 46.63 25.41
CA PRO A 7 25.54 46.61 24.03
C PRO A 7 24.60 45.65 23.27
N PHE A 8 23.89 46.17 22.27
CA PHE A 8 23.20 45.33 21.29
C PHE A 8 24.26 44.63 20.43
N PHE A 9 24.51 43.36 20.71
CA PHE A 9 25.16 42.47 19.75
C PHE A 9 24.16 42.19 18.63
N PHE A 10 24.29 42.90 17.51
CA PHE A 10 23.72 42.43 16.25
C PHE A 10 24.44 41.15 15.86
N SER A 11 23.86 40.00 16.23
CA SER A 11 24.18 38.73 15.58
C SER A 11 23.77 38.88 14.12
N VAL A 12 24.75 39.09 13.25
CA VAL A 12 24.57 38.95 11.81
C VAL A 12 24.27 37.47 11.57
N CYS A 13 22.99 37.10 11.59
CA CYS A 13 22.54 35.88 10.94
C CYS A 13 22.96 36.01 9.48
N LEU A 14 24.06 35.33 9.11
CA LEU A 14 24.29 34.97 7.72
C LEU A 14 23.04 34.18 7.31
N PHE A 15 22.11 34.84 6.61
CA PHE A 15 21.22 34.15 5.71
C PHE A 15 22.14 33.55 4.64
N ALA A 16 22.59 32.32 4.87
CA ALA A 16 23.04 31.49 3.76
C ALA A 16 21.88 31.51 2.77
N ASN A 17 22.11 32.07 1.58
CA ASN A 17 21.15 32.02 0.49
C ASN A 17 20.72 30.55 0.34
N LEU A 18 19.52 30.20 0.82
CA LEU A 18 18.86 28.96 0.46
C LEU A 18 18.55 29.10 -1.03
N HIS A 19 19.52 28.71 -1.87
CA HIS A 19 19.24 28.49 -3.28
C HIS A 19 18.24 27.33 -3.31
N ALA A 20 17.04 27.58 -3.81
CA ALA A 20 16.12 26.49 -4.11
C ALA A 20 16.83 25.58 -5.11
N LEU A 21 16.95 24.29 -4.81
CA LEU A 21 17.56 23.34 -5.72
C LEU A 21 16.80 23.35 -7.05
N GLU A 22 17.52 23.33 -8.17
CA GLU A 22 16.95 23.16 -9.51
C GLU A 22 17.48 21.86 -10.16
N CYS A 23 16.90 21.45 -11.30
CA CYS A 23 17.35 20.23 -12.00
C CYS A 23 18.86 20.23 -12.30
N GLY A 24 19.42 21.38 -12.67
CA GLY A 24 20.86 21.51 -12.94
C GLY A 24 21.75 21.25 -11.71
N ASP A 25 21.22 21.41 -10.50
CA ASP A 25 21.95 21.12 -9.27
C ASP A 25 21.97 19.63 -8.93
N LEU A 26 21.00 18.84 -9.41
CA LEU A 26 20.96 17.38 -9.18
C LEU A 26 22.12 16.67 -9.88
N ALA A 27 22.64 17.20 -10.98
CA ALA A 27 23.83 16.67 -11.64
C ALA A 27 25.10 16.83 -10.78
N LYS A 28 25.10 17.74 -9.79
CA LYS A 28 26.23 17.96 -8.87
C LYS A 28 26.08 17.03 -7.67
N LYS A 29 26.94 16.01 -7.58
CA LYS A 29 26.92 14.99 -6.51
C LYS A 29 26.98 15.60 -5.10
N GLU A 30 27.61 16.76 -4.97
CA GLU A 30 27.66 17.59 -3.75
C GLU A 30 26.28 17.89 -3.17
N SER A 31 25.27 18.06 -4.02
CA SER A 31 23.88 18.36 -3.63
C SER A 31 23.26 17.27 -2.76
N PHE A 32 23.80 16.05 -2.81
CA PHE A 32 23.31 14.90 -2.02
C PHE A 32 24.12 14.62 -0.76
N LYS A 33 25.18 15.38 -0.46
CA LYS A 33 26.00 15.20 0.75
C LYS A 33 25.29 15.66 2.03
N THR A 34 24.25 16.49 1.89
CA THR A 34 23.40 16.95 2.99
C THR A 34 21.94 16.76 2.58
N THR A 35 21.12 16.20 3.47
CA THR A 35 19.67 16.23 3.28
C THR A 35 19.18 17.67 3.45
N PRO A 36 18.37 18.22 2.53
CA PRO A 36 17.80 19.55 2.70
C PRO A 36 17.06 19.64 4.04
N ASN A 37 17.35 20.67 4.84
CA ASN A 37 16.71 20.86 6.14
C ASN A 37 15.20 21.14 6.01
N GLU A 38 14.74 21.61 4.85
CA GLU A 38 13.34 21.99 4.58
C GLU A 38 12.70 21.11 3.50
N LEU A 39 12.71 19.79 3.72
CA LEU A 39 12.01 18.86 2.82
C LEU A 39 10.50 19.14 2.72
N ALA A 40 9.91 19.92 3.63
CA ALA A 40 8.50 20.33 3.54
C ALA A 40 8.18 21.24 2.34
N TYR A 41 9.19 21.89 1.74
CA TYR A 41 9.03 22.89 0.67
C TYR A 41 9.85 22.58 -0.60
N VAL A 42 10.08 21.30 -0.89
CA VAL A 42 10.75 20.93 -2.15
C VAL A 42 9.84 21.26 -3.32
N ASN A 43 10.38 21.97 -4.32
CA ASN A 43 9.71 22.21 -5.59
C ASN A 43 9.39 20.86 -6.25
N GLU A 44 8.10 20.54 -6.42
CA GLU A 44 7.68 19.24 -6.97
C GLU A 44 8.23 18.96 -8.37
N GLY A 45 8.55 20.02 -9.13
CA GLY A 45 9.21 19.91 -10.43
C GLY A 45 10.57 19.20 -10.39
N LEU A 46 11.25 19.19 -9.24
CA LEU A 46 12.54 18.49 -9.09
C LEU A 46 12.43 16.99 -9.33
N PHE A 47 11.30 16.39 -8.99
CA PHE A 47 11.14 14.94 -9.05
C PHE A 47 10.99 14.41 -10.47
N PHE A 48 10.76 15.31 -11.43
CA PHE A 48 10.53 15.00 -12.85
C PHE A 48 11.66 15.50 -13.76
N CYS A 49 12.78 15.97 -13.20
CA CYS A 49 13.96 16.35 -13.97
C CYS A 49 14.44 15.20 -14.87
N ASP A 50 14.98 15.53 -16.06
CA ASP A 50 15.60 14.55 -16.94
C ASP A 50 16.66 13.72 -16.20
N GLY A 51 16.59 12.39 -16.33
CA GLY A 51 17.42 11.45 -15.58
C GLY A 51 16.82 10.96 -14.25
N SER A 52 15.69 11.50 -13.79
CA SER A 52 14.95 10.96 -12.64
C SER A 52 14.38 9.58 -12.94
N LEU A 53 14.49 8.67 -11.97
CA LEU A 53 13.87 7.35 -12.01
C LEU A 53 12.35 7.41 -12.20
N LEU A 54 11.70 8.48 -11.74
CA LEU A 54 10.25 8.66 -11.89
C LEU A 54 9.81 8.94 -13.34
N ASN A 55 10.75 9.18 -14.26
CA ASN A 55 10.47 9.29 -15.68
C ASN A 55 10.34 7.91 -16.36
N LEU A 56 10.75 6.83 -15.68
CA LEU A 56 10.46 5.47 -16.14
C LEU A 56 8.99 5.14 -15.86
N LYS A 57 8.26 4.72 -16.90
CA LYS A 57 6.83 4.44 -16.82
C LYS A 57 6.49 3.48 -15.67
N GLU A 58 7.19 2.36 -15.58
CA GLU A 58 6.94 1.31 -14.58
C GLU A 58 7.26 1.78 -13.15
N VAL A 59 8.26 2.66 -12.99
CA VAL A 59 8.60 3.25 -11.69
C VAL A 59 7.56 4.30 -11.30
N LYS A 60 7.03 5.06 -12.25
CA LYS A 60 5.91 5.97 -12.00
C LYS A 60 4.65 5.20 -11.59
N GLU A 61 4.35 4.09 -12.24
CA GLU A 61 3.22 3.21 -11.86
C GLU A 61 3.39 2.67 -10.43
N LEU A 62 4.62 2.27 -10.06
CA LEU A 62 4.95 1.87 -8.69
C LEU A 62 4.80 3.02 -7.70
N PHE A 63 5.26 4.23 -8.06
CA PHE A 63 5.07 5.44 -7.25
C PHE A 63 3.58 5.72 -6.97
N ASP A 64 2.76 5.73 -8.02
CA ASP A 64 1.33 5.99 -7.92
C ASP A 64 0.63 4.91 -7.08
N ALA A 65 1.03 3.64 -7.21
CA ALA A 65 0.52 2.55 -6.38
C ALA A 65 0.94 2.69 -4.92
N SER A 66 2.21 3.06 -4.65
CA SER A 66 2.71 3.31 -3.30
C SER A 66 1.99 4.46 -2.60
N VAL A 67 1.77 5.56 -3.31
CA VAL A 67 0.98 6.69 -2.81
C VAL A 67 -0.45 6.26 -2.53
N ALA A 68 -1.08 5.45 -3.38
CA ALA A 68 -2.45 4.96 -3.15
C ALA A 68 -2.57 4.05 -1.91
N VAL A 69 -1.55 3.23 -1.63
CA VAL A 69 -1.47 2.42 -0.40
C VAL A 69 -1.31 3.33 0.81
N ARG A 70 -0.34 4.25 0.74
CA ARG A 70 0.03 5.13 1.85
C ARG A 70 -0.94 6.28 2.07
N SER A 71 -1.83 6.60 1.12
CA SER A 71 -2.80 7.69 1.18
C SER A 71 -3.75 7.48 2.37
N GLU A 72 -3.24 7.86 3.53
CA GLU A 72 -3.96 8.10 4.76
C GLU A 72 -4.99 9.19 4.46
N SER A 73 -6.15 9.11 5.11
CA SER A 73 -7.02 10.28 5.15
C SER A 73 -6.19 11.44 5.71
N GLN A 74 -6.10 12.57 5.00
CA GLN A 74 -5.36 13.75 5.46
C GLN A 74 -5.82 14.19 6.86
N SER A 75 -7.07 13.84 7.21
CA SER A 75 -7.67 14.03 8.53
C SER A 75 -7.00 13.23 9.66
N CYS A 76 -6.36 12.09 9.39
CA CYS A 76 -5.79 11.19 10.40
C CYS A 76 -4.34 11.52 10.77
N VAL A 77 -3.53 11.96 9.81
CA VAL A 77 -2.07 12.14 10.00
C VAL A 77 -1.64 13.61 9.91
N GLY A 78 -2.51 14.48 9.39
CA GLY A 78 -2.22 15.89 9.19
C GLY A 78 -1.36 16.12 7.94
N GLU A 79 -1.72 17.15 7.18
CA GLU A 79 -1.12 17.44 5.87
C GLU A 79 0.41 17.60 5.91
N GLY A 80 0.95 18.18 6.98
CA GLY A 80 2.39 18.43 7.15
C GLY A 80 3.23 17.17 7.27
N VAL A 81 2.79 16.18 8.06
CA VAL A 81 3.55 14.94 8.31
C VAL A 81 3.56 14.05 7.07
N TYR A 82 2.42 13.96 6.37
CA TYR A 82 2.34 13.24 5.09
C TYR A 82 3.31 13.84 4.06
N ARG A 83 3.28 15.16 3.88
CA ARG A 83 4.13 15.87 2.91
C ARG A 83 5.62 15.69 3.23
N GLU A 84 6.00 15.75 4.51
CA GLU A 84 7.37 15.51 4.94
C GLU A 84 7.84 14.08 4.58
N ASN A 85 7.04 13.06 4.89
CA ASN A 85 7.36 11.66 4.58
C ASN A 85 7.47 11.42 3.07
N LEU A 86 6.55 11.97 2.29
CA LEU A 86 6.58 11.89 0.84
C LEU A 86 7.85 12.54 0.27
N ASN A 87 8.23 13.71 0.76
CA ASN A 87 9.41 14.41 0.27
C ASN A 87 10.72 13.74 0.70
N LYS A 88 10.80 13.13 1.89
CA LYS A 88 11.92 12.25 2.28
C LYS A 88 12.06 11.07 1.32
N PHE A 89 10.95 10.41 1.00
CA PHE A 89 10.96 9.30 0.06
C PHE A 89 11.40 9.74 -1.34
N ARG A 90 10.82 10.82 -1.87
CA ARG A 90 11.22 11.36 -3.17
C ARG A 90 12.68 11.83 -3.22
N TRP A 91 13.22 12.35 -2.11
CA TRP A 91 14.65 12.70 -2.00
C TRP A 91 15.56 11.47 -2.13
N ILE A 92 15.16 10.34 -1.54
CA ILE A 92 15.86 9.06 -1.72
C ILE A 92 15.86 8.67 -3.20
N LEU A 93 14.73 8.81 -3.89
CA LEU A 93 14.63 8.51 -5.33
C LEU A 93 15.53 9.41 -6.18
N LEU A 94 15.60 10.72 -5.89
CA LEU A 94 16.53 11.63 -6.57
C LEU A 94 17.99 11.22 -6.35
N LYS A 95 18.36 10.88 -5.11
CA LYS A 95 19.71 10.40 -4.80
C LYS A 95 20.03 9.12 -5.57
N ALA A 96 19.09 8.17 -5.60
CA ALA A 96 19.22 6.92 -6.35
C ALA A 96 19.26 7.13 -7.88
N SER A 97 18.72 8.25 -8.38
CA SER A 97 18.74 8.61 -9.81
C SER A 97 20.06 9.26 -10.23
N PHE A 98 20.53 10.26 -9.47
CA PHE A 98 21.61 11.16 -9.88
C PHE A 98 22.95 10.92 -9.17
N ALA A 99 22.95 10.22 -8.03
CA ALA A 99 24.15 9.90 -7.27
C ALA A 99 24.11 8.46 -6.71
N PRO A 100 24.00 7.44 -7.58
CA PRO A 100 23.85 6.03 -7.16
C PRO A 100 25.00 5.53 -6.28
N GLU A 101 26.22 6.05 -6.44
CA GLU A 101 27.37 5.71 -5.60
C GLU A 101 27.29 6.29 -4.17
N ILE A 102 26.56 7.40 -3.98
CA ILE A 102 26.27 7.94 -2.66
C ILE A 102 25.14 7.11 -2.04
N TYR A 103 24.06 6.89 -2.79
CA TYR A 103 22.95 6.04 -2.37
C TYR A 103 23.43 4.66 -1.89
N GLN A 104 24.31 4.00 -2.65
CA GLN A 104 24.87 2.69 -2.30
C GLN A 104 25.48 2.65 -0.90
N LYS A 105 26.23 3.70 -0.51
CA LYS A 105 26.94 3.73 0.78
C LYS A 105 25.99 3.85 1.96
N GLU A 106 24.77 4.29 1.73
CA GLU A 106 23.73 4.44 2.75
C GLU A 106 22.84 3.19 2.87
N LEU A 107 22.96 2.24 1.92
CA LEU A 107 22.18 1.01 1.94
C LEU A 107 22.55 0.14 3.16
N ALA A 108 21.52 -0.47 3.74
CA ALA A 108 21.71 -1.51 4.74
C ALA A 108 22.43 -2.72 4.13
N LYS A 109 23.12 -3.48 4.98
CA LYS A 109 23.70 -4.78 4.57
C LYS A 109 22.62 -5.68 3.97
N PRO A 110 22.94 -6.50 2.93
CA PRO A 110 21.95 -7.31 2.22
C PRO A 110 21.06 -8.16 3.13
N GLU A 111 21.63 -8.83 4.14
CA GLU A 111 20.88 -9.65 5.11
C GLU A 111 19.83 -8.84 5.89
N ALA A 112 20.19 -7.62 6.32
CA ALA A 112 19.28 -6.74 7.05
C ALA A 112 18.19 -6.16 6.13
N ALA A 113 18.55 -5.82 4.89
CA ALA A 113 17.61 -5.35 3.88
C ALA A 113 16.57 -6.42 3.52
N GLU A 114 17.01 -7.67 3.35
CA GLU A 114 16.13 -8.80 3.05
C GLU A 114 15.18 -9.10 4.21
N ALA A 115 15.69 -9.16 5.44
CA ALA A 115 14.87 -9.37 6.63
C ALA A 115 13.82 -8.25 6.84
N GLN A 116 14.16 -7.00 6.49
CA GLN A 116 13.22 -5.88 6.53
C GLN A 116 12.13 -6.04 5.46
N LYS A 117 12.52 -6.33 4.21
CA LYS A 117 11.60 -6.55 3.09
C LYS A 117 10.62 -7.69 3.38
N ASP A 118 11.10 -8.81 3.94
CA ASP A 118 10.25 -9.95 4.29
C ASP A 118 9.22 -9.58 5.35
N ALA A 119 9.64 -8.90 6.42
CA ALA A 119 8.72 -8.44 7.46
C ALA A 119 7.65 -7.47 6.92
N GLN A 120 8.06 -6.55 6.03
CA GLN A 120 7.16 -5.60 5.40
C GLN A 120 6.16 -6.27 4.45
N MET A 121 6.62 -7.21 3.61
CA MET A 121 5.76 -7.96 2.70
C MET A 121 4.76 -8.83 3.45
N GLU A 122 5.17 -9.44 4.57
CA GLU A 122 4.29 -10.24 5.41
C GLU A 122 3.19 -9.39 6.05
N TYR A 123 3.55 -8.23 6.63
CA TYR A 123 2.59 -7.27 7.14
C TYR A 123 1.66 -6.75 6.04
N PHE A 124 2.19 -6.48 4.85
CA PHE A 124 1.39 -5.96 3.74
C PHE A 124 0.34 -6.98 3.28
N ARG A 125 0.71 -8.27 3.23
CA ARG A 125 -0.26 -9.35 2.97
C ARG A 125 -1.33 -9.42 4.05
N TYR A 126 -0.97 -9.31 5.32
CA TYR A 126 -1.97 -9.22 6.40
C TYR A 126 -2.93 -8.05 6.14
N TRP A 127 -2.40 -6.83 5.97
CA TRP A 127 -3.18 -5.61 5.75
C TRP A 127 -4.09 -5.71 4.52
N ALA A 128 -3.61 -6.35 3.45
CA ALA A 128 -4.36 -6.57 2.23
C ALA A 128 -5.61 -7.44 2.45
N ASN A 129 -5.60 -8.36 3.40
CA ASN A 129 -6.74 -9.25 3.67
C ASN A 129 -7.76 -8.65 4.66
N GLU A 130 -7.53 -7.45 5.18
CA GLU A 130 -8.48 -6.80 6.11
C GLU A 130 -9.67 -6.15 5.37
N SER A 131 -9.56 -5.88 4.06
CA SER A 131 -10.68 -5.37 3.25
C SER A 131 -10.44 -5.57 1.75
N LEU A 132 -11.52 -5.55 0.96
CA LEU A 132 -11.44 -5.56 -0.51
C LEU A 132 -10.61 -4.39 -1.06
N PHE A 133 -10.77 -3.19 -0.53
CA PHE A 133 -10.07 -2.01 -1.01
C PHE A 133 -8.56 -2.08 -0.74
N ASN A 134 -8.17 -2.60 0.44
CA ASN A 134 -6.77 -2.86 0.74
C ASN A 134 -6.19 -3.90 -0.21
N PHE A 135 -6.95 -4.98 -0.45
CA PHE A 135 -6.54 -6.03 -1.36
C PHE A 135 -6.30 -5.53 -2.80
N LEU A 136 -7.18 -4.68 -3.32
CA LEU A 136 -7.03 -4.09 -4.66
C LEU A 136 -5.79 -3.19 -4.77
N LYS A 137 -5.53 -2.37 -3.74
CA LYS A 137 -4.31 -1.55 -3.66
C LYS A 137 -3.06 -2.44 -3.61
N TYR A 138 -3.10 -3.50 -2.81
CA TYR A 138 -2.03 -4.49 -2.71
C TYR A 138 -1.74 -5.19 -4.04
N LYS A 139 -2.78 -5.61 -4.80
CA LYS A 139 -2.60 -6.22 -6.13
C LYS A 139 -1.92 -5.25 -7.10
N LYS A 140 -2.40 -4.02 -7.19
CA LYS A 140 -1.81 -2.98 -8.06
C LYS A 140 -0.36 -2.70 -7.69
N PHE A 141 -0.07 -2.53 -6.40
CA PHE A 141 1.30 -2.36 -5.93
C PHE A 141 2.16 -3.58 -6.27
N SER A 142 1.70 -4.80 -5.98
CA SER A 142 2.49 -6.03 -6.19
C SER A 142 2.85 -6.26 -7.65
N GLU A 143 1.94 -5.92 -8.56
CA GLU A 143 2.19 -5.94 -10.00
C GLU A 143 3.24 -4.89 -10.41
N ALA A 144 3.07 -3.63 -9.99
CA ALA A 144 4.03 -2.57 -10.28
C ALA A 144 5.41 -2.83 -9.67
N TYR A 145 5.45 -3.41 -8.47
CA TYR A 145 6.66 -3.79 -7.74
C TYR A 145 7.49 -4.79 -8.53
N LYS A 146 6.83 -5.80 -9.11
CA LYS A 146 7.48 -6.78 -9.98
C LYS A 146 7.93 -6.15 -11.31
N ASN A 147 7.08 -5.31 -11.91
CA ASN A 147 7.32 -4.75 -13.25
C ASN A 147 8.45 -3.70 -13.27
N ALA A 148 8.70 -3.02 -12.14
CA ALA A 148 9.75 -2.00 -12.03
C ALA A 148 11.19 -2.56 -12.10
N GLN A 149 11.39 -3.86 -11.82
CA GLN A 149 12.74 -4.45 -11.71
C GLN A 149 13.55 -4.28 -13.00
N THR A 150 13.03 -4.76 -14.14
CA THR A 150 13.79 -4.79 -15.40
C THR A 150 14.14 -3.39 -15.91
N PRO A 151 13.21 -2.40 -15.95
CA PRO A 151 13.55 -1.03 -16.32
C PRO A 151 14.60 -0.39 -15.41
N LEU A 152 14.54 -0.63 -14.10
CA LEU A 152 15.51 -0.09 -13.15
C LEU A 152 16.91 -0.69 -13.34
N VAL A 153 17.01 -2.00 -13.61
CA VAL A 153 18.31 -2.62 -13.92
C VAL A 153 18.91 -1.96 -15.16
N LYS A 154 18.13 -1.83 -16.24
CA LYS A 154 18.59 -1.20 -17.48
C LYS A 154 19.00 0.26 -17.27
N PHE A 155 18.28 0.99 -16.41
CA PHE A 155 18.63 2.35 -16.05
C PHE A 155 20.03 2.42 -15.43
N TYR A 156 20.33 1.56 -14.45
CA TYR A 156 21.65 1.55 -13.82
C TYR A 156 22.76 1.05 -14.73
N GLU A 157 22.50 0.06 -15.58
CA GLU A 157 23.45 -0.39 -16.60
C GLU A 157 23.80 0.72 -17.60
N ALA A 158 22.82 1.55 -17.98
CA ALA A 158 23.04 2.72 -18.83
C ALA A 158 23.91 3.80 -18.15
N LEU A 159 23.98 3.82 -16.82
CA LEU A 159 24.89 4.66 -16.03
C LEU A 159 26.29 4.02 -15.86
N GLY A 160 26.53 2.85 -16.45
CA GLY A 160 27.81 2.15 -16.38
C GLY A 160 28.00 1.27 -15.13
N VAL A 161 26.93 0.97 -14.39
CA VAL A 161 26.95 0.02 -13.28
C VAL A 161 26.96 -1.41 -13.84
N ASP A 162 27.76 -2.31 -13.28
CA ASP A 162 27.76 -3.71 -13.69
C ASP A 162 26.42 -4.39 -13.37
N SER A 163 26.07 -5.45 -14.11
CA SER A 163 24.74 -6.08 -14.02
C SER A 163 24.40 -6.59 -12.63
N ALA A 164 25.37 -7.07 -11.83
CA ALA A 164 25.10 -7.57 -10.49
C ALA A 164 24.78 -6.42 -9.53
N SER A 165 25.57 -5.34 -9.56
CA SER A 165 25.28 -4.14 -8.78
C SER A 165 24.01 -3.42 -9.25
N ALA A 166 23.73 -3.39 -10.56
CA ALA A 166 22.51 -2.80 -11.10
C ALA A 166 21.25 -3.55 -10.62
N ALA A 167 21.28 -4.89 -10.60
CA ALA A 167 20.22 -5.72 -10.03
C ALA A 167 20.00 -5.44 -8.54
N TYR A 168 21.09 -5.30 -7.78
CA TYR A 168 21.02 -4.97 -6.37
C TYR A 168 20.41 -3.58 -6.14
N TYR A 169 20.86 -2.55 -6.86
CA TYR A 169 20.34 -1.18 -6.73
C TYR A 169 18.88 -1.07 -7.11
N ALA A 170 18.48 -1.72 -8.22
CA ALA A 170 17.09 -1.79 -8.63
C ALA A 170 16.20 -2.38 -7.52
N THR A 171 16.65 -3.49 -6.92
CA THR A 171 15.95 -4.13 -5.80
C THR A 171 15.87 -3.21 -4.58
N SER A 172 16.97 -2.55 -4.22
CA SER A 172 17.01 -1.61 -3.10
C SER A 172 16.05 -0.45 -3.29
N VAL A 173 16.03 0.16 -4.49
CA VAL A 173 15.09 1.24 -4.82
C VAL A 173 13.65 0.76 -4.70
N ILE A 174 13.33 -0.40 -5.27
CA ILE A 174 11.98 -1.01 -5.17
C ILE A 174 11.58 -1.23 -3.70
N ASN A 175 12.52 -1.64 -2.84
CA ASN A 175 12.27 -1.80 -1.40
C ASN A 175 12.02 -0.46 -0.68
N GLU A 176 12.50 0.67 -1.21
CA GLU A 176 12.14 2.00 -0.69
C GLU A 176 10.65 2.31 -0.95
N PHE A 177 10.10 1.92 -2.10
CA PHE A 177 8.66 2.04 -2.39
C PHE A 177 7.83 1.22 -1.40
N LEU A 178 8.25 -0.01 -1.12
CA LEU A 178 7.61 -0.84 -0.08
C LEU A 178 7.66 -0.16 1.28
N SER A 179 8.84 0.33 1.67
CA SER A 179 9.03 1.01 2.96
C SER A 179 8.21 2.28 3.10
N PHE A 180 8.07 3.05 2.01
CA PHE A 180 7.18 4.20 1.98
C PHE A 180 5.70 3.79 2.08
N SER A 181 5.31 2.70 1.41
CA SER A 181 3.93 2.24 1.34
C SER A 181 3.40 1.73 2.68
N VAL A 182 4.15 0.82 3.33
CA VAL A 182 3.70 0.14 4.56
C VAL A 182 4.41 0.61 5.83
N GLY A 183 5.38 1.53 5.70
CA GLY A 183 6.21 1.99 6.79
C GLY A 183 7.45 1.12 7.01
N LYS A 184 8.52 1.74 7.52
CA LYS A 184 9.79 1.06 7.83
C LYS A 184 9.67 0.10 9.03
N ASN A 185 8.90 0.50 10.03
CA ASN A 185 8.73 -0.24 11.29
C ASN A 185 7.32 -0.83 11.38
N VAL A 186 7.09 -1.91 10.63
CA VAL A 186 5.79 -2.62 10.65
C VAL A 186 5.57 -3.37 11.95
N ASN A 187 4.30 -3.58 12.31
CA ASN A 187 3.94 -4.44 13.43
C ASN A 187 4.17 -5.91 13.06
N LYS A 188 5.26 -6.50 13.54
CA LYS A 188 5.66 -7.89 13.26
C LYS A 188 4.73 -8.96 13.82
N ALA A 189 3.77 -8.60 14.68
CA ALA A 189 2.74 -9.52 15.16
C ALA A 189 1.53 -9.61 14.22
N LYS A 190 1.37 -8.66 13.31
CA LYS A 190 0.28 -8.62 12.32
C LYS A 190 0.68 -9.38 11.07
N ILE A 191 0.54 -10.71 11.14
CA ILE A 191 0.90 -11.66 10.08
C ILE A 191 -0.25 -12.65 9.86
N LEU A 192 -0.30 -13.27 8.68
CA LEU A 192 -1.29 -14.31 8.39
C LEU A 192 -0.94 -15.61 9.14
N THR A 193 -1.95 -16.35 9.59
CA THR A 193 -1.74 -17.71 10.10
C THR A 193 -1.31 -18.66 8.97
N PRO A 194 -0.72 -19.84 9.28
CA PRO A 194 -0.38 -20.81 8.24
C PRO A 194 -1.55 -21.20 7.33
N GLU A 195 -2.75 -21.35 7.90
CA GLU A 195 -3.98 -21.67 7.17
C GLU A 195 -4.40 -20.54 6.24
N GLN A 196 -4.32 -19.29 6.71
CA GLN A 196 -4.60 -18.10 5.90
C GLN A 196 -3.60 -17.95 4.75
N LYS A 197 -2.30 -18.22 5.00
CA LYS A 197 -1.27 -18.23 3.94
C LYS A 197 -1.54 -19.29 2.88
N MET A 198 -2.00 -20.46 3.28
CA MET A 198 -2.38 -21.53 2.37
C MET A 198 -3.60 -21.13 1.53
N MET A 199 -4.63 -20.54 2.16
CA MET A 199 -5.82 -20.04 1.47
C MET A 199 -5.51 -18.90 0.48
N ALA A 200 -4.54 -18.03 0.78
CA ALA A 200 -4.14 -16.95 -0.12
C ALA A 200 -3.41 -17.44 -1.39
N GLN A 201 -3.00 -18.71 -1.44
CA GLN A 201 -2.32 -19.30 -2.58
C GLN A 201 -3.30 -20.03 -3.51
N LYS A 202 -2.79 -20.52 -4.66
CA LYS A 202 -3.56 -21.46 -5.47
C LYS A 202 -3.71 -22.76 -4.69
N LEU A 203 -4.95 -23.22 -4.55
CA LEU A 203 -5.31 -24.38 -3.75
C LEU A 203 -6.16 -25.33 -4.60
N SER A 204 -5.87 -26.63 -4.55
CA SER A 204 -6.73 -27.68 -5.09
C SER A 204 -7.85 -28.04 -4.11
N GLN A 205 -8.86 -28.77 -4.57
CA GLN A 205 -9.96 -29.24 -3.71
C GLN A 205 -9.46 -30.19 -2.62
N ASP A 206 -8.50 -31.06 -2.94
CA ASP A 206 -7.91 -31.99 -1.97
C ASP A 206 -7.12 -31.25 -0.89
N GLU A 207 -6.35 -30.23 -1.27
CA GLU A 207 -5.63 -29.39 -0.32
C GLU A 207 -6.58 -28.59 0.57
N LEU A 208 -7.69 -28.09 0.03
CA LEU A 208 -8.73 -27.45 0.84
C LEU A 208 -9.34 -28.44 1.83
N ALA A 209 -9.70 -29.64 1.38
CA ALA A 209 -10.24 -30.66 2.27
C ALA A 209 -9.24 -30.97 3.40
N ASN A 210 -7.98 -31.24 3.05
CA ASN A 210 -6.92 -31.49 4.04
C ASN A 210 -6.78 -30.34 5.03
N LEU A 211 -6.83 -29.08 4.56
CA LEU A 211 -6.82 -27.91 5.43
C LEU A 211 -8.01 -27.92 6.39
N LEU A 212 -9.24 -28.05 5.88
CA LEU A 212 -10.46 -27.98 6.68
C LEU A 212 -10.63 -29.15 7.66
N TYR A 213 -9.99 -30.30 7.40
CA TYR A 213 -9.95 -31.46 8.30
C TYR A 213 -8.72 -31.49 9.23
N SER A 214 -7.75 -30.59 9.04
CA SER A 214 -6.52 -30.57 9.84
C SER A 214 -6.76 -30.25 11.32
N LYS A 215 -7.83 -29.50 11.62
CA LYS A 215 -8.25 -29.12 12.98
C LYS A 215 -9.72 -28.72 13.01
N ASN A 216 -10.25 -28.57 14.22
CA ASN A 216 -11.57 -27.96 14.42
C ASN A 216 -11.45 -26.43 14.39
N PHE A 217 -11.88 -25.82 13.30
CA PHE A 217 -11.92 -24.37 13.17
C PHE A 217 -13.12 -23.79 13.94
N THR A 218 -12.89 -22.64 14.57
CA THR A 218 -13.98 -21.79 15.06
C THR A 218 -14.72 -21.11 13.91
N THR A 219 -15.95 -20.66 14.14
CA THR A 219 -16.73 -19.86 13.18
C THR A 219 -15.95 -18.63 12.70
N THR A 220 -15.25 -17.93 13.60
CA THR A 220 -14.43 -16.76 13.24
C THR A 220 -13.26 -17.16 12.35
N GLU A 221 -12.54 -18.25 12.65
CA GLU A 221 -11.45 -18.70 11.77
C GLU A 221 -11.97 -19.12 10.38
N LEU A 222 -13.10 -19.82 10.29
CA LEU A 222 -13.72 -20.17 9.02
C LEU A 222 -14.16 -18.94 8.22
N THR A 223 -14.70 -17.93 8.90
CA THR A 223 -15.12 -16.67 8.27
C THR A 223 -13.90 -15.93 7.71
N ASN A 224 -12.82 -15.82 8.50
CA ASN A 224 -11.58 -15.21 8.00
C ASN A 224 -10.98 -15.98 6.81
N LEU A 225 -11.09 -17.32 6.79
CA LEU A 225 -10.67 -18.12 5.64
C LEU A 225 -11.57 -17.88 4.42
N LEU A 226 -12.88 -17.73 4.63
CA LEU A 226 -13.84 -17.38 3.58
C LEU A 226 -13.48 -16.01 2.96
N ASP A 227 -13.20 -14.99 3.76
CA ASP A 227 -12.84 -13.65 3.27
C ASP A 227 -11.60 -13.71 2.36
N ILE A 228 -10.56 -14.43 2.79
CA ILE A 228 -9.34 -14.63 1.98
C ILE A 228 -9.66 -15.44 0.70
N ALA A 229 -10.53 -16.45 0.79
CA ALA A 229 -10.94 -17.25 -0.36
C ALA A 229 -11.67 -16.39 -1.41
N LEU A 230 -12.54 -15.48 -0.96
CA LEU A 230 -13.28 -14.55 -1.81
C LEU A 230 -12.35 -13.55 -2.51
N LEU A 231 -11.40 -12.97 -1.78
CA LEU A 231 -10.40 -12.06 -2.34
C LEU A 231 -9.51 -12.74 -3.40
N ASN A 232 -9.21 -14.02 -3.21
CA ASN A 232 -8.31 -14.78 -4.08
C ASN A 232 -9.05 -15.66 -5.11
N ASP A 233 -10.29 -15.29 -5.45
CA ASP A 233 -11.11 -15.91 -6.51
C ASP A 233 -11.12 -17.44 -6.46
N LYS A 234 -11.26 -18.01 -5.25
CA LYS A 234 -11.44 -19.46 -5.10
C LYS A 234 -12.73 -19.91 -5.78
N SER A 235 -12.76 -21.15 -6.27
CA SER A 235 -13.92 -21.69 -6.98
C SER A 235 -15.16 -21.72 -6.10
N GLY A 236 -16.34 -21.59 -6.69
CA GLY A 236 -17.62 -21.64 -5.97
C GLY A 236 -17.77 -22.85 -5.04
N ASP A 237 -17.33 -24.04 -5.46
CA ASP A 237 -17.35 -25.25 -4.63
C ASP A 237 -16.54 -25.11 -3.33
N MET A 238 -15.38 -24.44 -3.40
CA MET A 238 -14.55 -24.17 -2.21
C MET A 238 -15.25 -23.18 -1.27
N ILE A 239 -15.86 -22.14 -1.84
CA ILE A 239 -16.61 -21.14 -1.10
C ILE A 239 -17.80 -21.81 -0.39
N GLU A 240 -18.61 -22.60 -1.11
CA GLU A 240 -19.76 -23.32 -0.56
C GLU A 240 -19.33 -24.31 0.53
N GLU A 241 -18.19 -25.00 0.39
CA GLU A 241 -17.69 -25.91 1.42
C GLU A 241 -17.29 -25.18 2.72
N ILE A 242 -16.62 -24.03 2.64
CA ILE A 242 -16.26 -23.23 3.83
C ILE A 242 -17.54 -22.73 4.53
N ILE A 243 -18.55 -22.30 3.77
CA ILE A 243 -19.85 -21.89 4.30
C ILE A 243 -20.54 -23.07 5.01
N ARG A 244 -20.56 -24.25 4.38
CA ARG A 244 -21.15 -25.48 4.95
C ARG A 244 -20.47 -25.91 6.25
N ARG A 245 -19.19 -25.60 6.43
CA ARG A 245 -18.44 -25.85 7.67
C ARG A 245 -18.81 -24.89 8.81
N GLY A 246 -19.56 -23.82 8.54
CA GLY A 246 -20.05 -22.90 9.55
C GLY A 246 -19.32 -21.56 9.59
N ALA A 247 -18.78 -21.09 8.45
CA ALA A 247 -18.45 -19.67 8.32
C ALA A 247 -19.73 -18.82 8.45
N ASP A 248 -19.64 -17.69 9.16
CA ASP A 248 -20.76 -16.79 9.37
C ASP A 248 -20.73 -15.66 8.35
N LEU A 249 -21.78 -15.57 7.52
CA LEU A 249 -21.87 -14.59 6.44
C LEU A 249 -22.20 -13.17 6.90
N ASN A 250 -22.47 -12.99 8.19
CA ASN A 250 -22.86 -11.71 8.79
C ASN A 250 -21.92 -11.31 9.95
N LEU A 251 -20.80 -12.03 10.10
CA LEU A 251 -19.78 -11.70 11.09
C LEU A 251 -18.81 -10.66 10.52
N GLY A 252 -18.44 -9.67 11.34
CA GLY A 252 -17.47 -8.64 10.99
C GLY A 252 -18.09 -7.28 10.70
N ASP A 253 -17.23 -6.26 10.60
CA ASP A 253 -17.66 -4.93 10.19
C ASP A 253 -17.95 -4.87 8.69
N GLU A 254 -16.97 -5.27 7.89
CA GLU A 254 -17.18 -5.70 6.52
C GLU A 254 -17.41 -7.21 6.56
N THR A 255 -18.62 -7.65 6.23
CA THR A 255 -18.99 -9.08 6.18
C THR A 255 -18.41 -9.74 4.92
N PRO A 256 -18.42 -11.09 4.79
CA PRO A 256 -17.98 -11.78 3.58
C PRO A 256 -18.55 -11.21 2.27
N LEU A 257 -19.77 -10.64 2.30
CA LEU A 257 -20.37 -9.99 1.12
C LEU A 257 -19.50 -8.83 0.57
N PHE A 258 -18.83 -8.06 1.44
CA PHE A 258 -17.95 -6.95 1.04
C PHE A 258 -16.70 -7.45 0.30
N PHE A 259 -16.15 -8.58 0.72
CA PHE A 259 -14.97 -9.20 0.10
C PHE A 259 -15.28 -9.79 -1.29
N ALA A 260 -16.55 -10.12 -1.56
CA ALA A 260 -17.00 -10.74 -2.80
C ALA A 260 -17.33 -9.75 -3.94
N LEU A 261 -17.38 -8.43 -3.69
CA LEU A 261 -18.00 -7.46 -4.61
C LEU A 261 -17.32 -7.32 -5.98
N LYS A 262 -16.14 -7.90 -6.20
CA LYS A 262 -15.50 -7.94 -7.53
C LYS A 262 -15.82 -9.20 -8.33
N ASN A 263 -16.61 -10.11 -7.78
CA ASN A 263 -16.99 -11.36 -8.41
C ASN A 263 -18.48 -11.63 -8.23
N LEU A 264 -19.25 -11.40 -9.29
CA LEU A 264 -20.71 -11.50 -9.28
C LEU A 264 -21.19 -12.90 -8.89
N GLU A 265 -20.45 -13.95 -9.22
CA GLU A 265 -20.83 -15.32 -8.87
C GLU A 265 -20.66 -15.58 -7.37
N ASN A 266 -19.57 -15.11 -6.77
CA ASN A 266 -19.38 -15.18 -5.32
C ASN A 266 -20.50 -14.41 -4.58
N VAL A 267 -20.88 -13.23 -5.08
CA VAL A 267 -22.01 -12.47 -4.51
C VAL A 267 -23.31 -13.29 -4.55
N LYS A 268 -23.62 -13.96 -5.68
CA LYS A 268 -24.79 -14.84 -5.77
C LYS A 268 -24.74 -16.00 -4.77
N ILE A 269 -23.57 -16.66 -4.63
CA ILE A 269 -23.38 -17.77 -3.70
C ILE A 269 -23.68 -17.31 -2.27
N LEU A 270 -23.13 -16.16 -1.85
CA LEU A 270 -23.34 -15.62 -0.50
C LEU A 270 -24.81 -15.23 -0.26
N LEU A 271 -25.45 -14.56 -1.20
CA LEU A 271 -26.86 -14.15 -1.08
C LEU A 271 -27.81 -15.36 -1.06
N LYS A 272 -27.55 -16.38 -1.87
CA LYS A 272 -28.28 -17.67 -1.83
C LYS A 272 -28.14 -18.35 -0.45
N ASN A 273 -27.00 -18.18 0.20
CA ASN A 273 -26.74 -18.66 1.55
C ASN A 273 -27.14 -17.66 2.66
N ARG A 274 -27.98 -16.68 2.34
CA ARG A 274 -28.60 -15.73 3.29
C ARG A 274 -27.60 -14.76 3.97
N ALA A 275 -26.56 -14.34 3.24
CA ALA A 275 -25.81 -13.14 3.62
C ALA A 275 -26.76 -11.93 3.66
N ASP A 276 -26.60 -11.07 4.67
CA ASP A 276 -27.37 -9.83 4.81
C ASP A 276 -26.93 -8.81 3.76
N VAL A 277 -27.79 -8.58 2.78
CA VAL A 277 -27.56 -7.65 1.69
C VAL A 277 -27.53 -6.19 2.14
N ASN A 278 -28.13 -5.88 3.29
CA ASN A 278 -28.27 -4.52 3.84
C ASN A 278 -27.30 -4.27 5.01
N HIS A 279 -26.34 -5.17 5.26
CA HIS A 279 -25.31 -4.93 6.27
C HIS A 279 -24.53 -3.65 5.94
N LYS A 280 -24.21 -2.88 6.98
CA LYS A 280 -23.41 -1.65 6.88
C LYS A 280 -22.16 -1.76 7.72
N ASN A 281 -21.04 -1.38 7.14
CA ASN A 281 -19.78 -1.26 7.86
C ASN A 281 -19.75 -0.01 8.76
N PHE A 282 -18.63 0.24 9.45
CA PHE A 282 -18.49 1.35 10.40
C PHE A 282 -18.65 2.73 9.76
N PHE A 283 -18.49 2.83 8.43
CA PHE A 283 -18.74 4.04 7.66
C PHE A 283 -20.21 4.20 7.24
N GLY A 284 -21.07 3.28 7.63
CA GLY A 284 -22.47 3.22 7.22
C GLY A 284 -22.67 2.81 5.76
N LYS A 285 -21.64 2.24 5.09
CA LYS A 285 -21.69 1.87 3.68
C LYS A 285 -22.14 0.41 3.55
N SER A 286 -23.09 0.15 2.67
CA SER A 286 -23.55 -1.21 2.33
C SER A 286 -22.92 -1.74 1.04
N ALA A 287 -23.18 -3.01 0.72
CA ALA A 287 -22.75 -3.61 -0.54
C ALA A 287 -23.24 -2.82 -1.76
N LEU A 288 -24.48 -2.31 -1.72
CA LEU A 288 -25.06 -1.50 -2.80
C LEU A 288 -24.34 -0.16 -2.96
N PHE A 289 -23.97 0.50 -1.86
CA PHE A 289 -23.17 1.73 -1.92
C PHE A 289 -21.88 1.51 -2.72
N TYR A 290 -21.16 0.43 -2.42
CA TYR A 290 -19.91 0.12 -3.11
C TYR A 290 -20.12 -0.32 -4.57
N ALA A 291 -21.19 -1.03 -4.88
CA ALA A 291 -21.55 -1.36 -6.26
C ALA A 291 -21.73 -0.10 -7.12
N VAL A 292 -22.40 0.93 -6.57
CA VAL A 292 -22.53 2.25 -7.22
C VAL A 292 -21.18 2.93 -7.36
N GLN A 293 -20.34 2.94 -6.31
CA GLN A 293 -19.00 3.52 -6.36
C GLN A 293 -18.11 2.85 -7.41
N PHE A 294 -18.31 1.56 -7.67
CA PHE A 294 -17.59 0.81 -8.70
C PHE A 294 -18.16 1.00 -10.10
N GLU A 295 -19.28 1.72 -10.25
CA GLU A 295 -20.02 1.85 -11.51
C GLU A 295 -20.43 0.48 -12.11
N ASP A 296 -20.67 -0.51 -11.24
CA ASP A 296 -21.00 -1.89 -11.62
C ASP A 296 -22.51 -2.10 -11.67
N ALA A 297 -23.13 -1.75 -12.80
CA ALA A 297 -24.57 -1.88 -12.99
C ALA A 297 -25.09 -3.33 -12.81
N PRO A 298 -24.44 -4.39 -13.33
CA PRO A 298 -24.84 -5.77 -13.04
C PRO A 298 -24.85 -6.12 -11.55
N LEU A 299 -23.85 -5.68 -10.79
CA LEU A 299 -23.81 -5.88 -9.34
C LEU A 299 -24.93 -5.13 -8.62
N CYS A 300 -25.19 -3.87 -8.99
CA CYS A 300 -26.32 -3.10 -8.48
C CYS A 300 -27.65 -3.83 -8.71
N GLU A 301 -27.89 -4.31 -9.93
CA GLU A 301 -29.11 -5.04 -10.27
C GLU A 301 -29.27 -6.32 -9.44
N LEU A 302 -28.18 -7.09 -9.27
CA LEU A 302 -28.19 -8.29 -8.44
C LEU A 302 -28.58 -7.96 -6.99
N LEU A 303 -27.90 -6.98 -6.37
CA LEU A 303 -28.13 -6.61 -4.99
C LEU A 303 -29.57 -6.10 -4.77
N LEU A 304 -30.09 -5.27 -5.69
CA LEU A 304 -31.47 -4.77 -5.63
C LEU A 304 -32.51 -5.89 -5.75
N LYS A 305 -32.31 -6.84 -6.68
CA LYS A 305 -33.16 -8.03 -6.80
C LYS A 305 -33.13 -8.90 -5.55
N SER A 306 -32.00 -8.89 -4.84
CA SER A 306 -31.82 -9.59 -3.56
C SER A 306 -32.33 -8.80 -2.34
N GLY A 307 -32.98 -7.65 -2.53
CA GLY A 307 -33.62 -6.89 -1.46
C GLY A 307 -32.74 -5.79 -0.84
N ALA A 308 -31.68 -5.37 -1.53
CA ALA A 308 -30.91 -4.19 -1.11
C ALA A 308 -31.78 -2.94 -1.11
N ASN A 309 -31.68 -2.13 -0.05
CA ASN A 309 -32.41 -0.88 0.07
C ASN A 309 -31.66 0.26 -0.65
N ALA A 310 -32.25 0.75 -1.75
CA ALA A 310 -31.68 1.84 -2.55
C ALA A 310 -31.64 3.21 -1.83
N ASN A 311 -32.38 3.36 -0.73
CA ASN A 311 -32.50 4.61 0.01
C ASN A 311 -31.70 4.61 1.32
N GLU A 312 -30.71 3.73 1.46
CA GLU A 312 -29.87 3.70 2.65
C GLU A 312 -28.98 4.94 2.77
N SER A 313 -29.03 5.58 3.94
CA SER A 313 -28.08 6.62 4.32
C SER A 313 -26.76 6.00 4.81
N TYR A 314 -25.64 6.58 4.37
CA TYR A 314 -24.30 6.31 4.88
C TYR A 314 -23.77 7.52 5.66
N ILE A 315 -22.66 7.34 6.38
CA ILE A 315 -22.00 8.45 7.08
C ILE A 315 -21.13 9.20 6.07
N ASP A 316 -21.48 10.43 5.75
CA ASP A 316 -20.64 11.31 4.94
C ASP A 316 -19.53 11.91 5.81
N GLU A 317 -18.29 11.50 5.58
CA GLU A 317 -17.13 12.03 6.30
C GLU A 317 -16.86 13.52 5.98
N GLN A 318 -17.46 14.06 4.92
CA GLN A 318 -17.37 15.49 4.55
C GLN A 318 -18.42 16.37 5.23
N SER A 319 -19.41 15.78 5.91
CA SER A 319 -20.51 16.53 6.52
C SER A 319 -20.23 17.03 7.95
N LYS A 320 -18.98 17.34 8.29
CA LYS A 320 -18.57 17.94 9.58
C LYS A 320 -17.96 19.31 9.41
#